data_AF-A0A0N0RXS5-F1
#
_entry.id   AF-A0A0N0RXS5-F1
#
_cell.length_a   1.000
_cell.length_b   1.000
_cell.length_c   1.000
_cell.angle_alpha   90.00
_cell.angle_beta   90.00
_cell.angle_gamma   90.00
#
_symmetry.space_group_name_H-M   'P 1'
#
loop_
_entity.id
_entity.type
_entity.pdbx_description
1 polymer ?
#
loop_
_entity_poly.entity_id
_entity_poly.type
_entity_poly.pdbx_seq_one_letter_code
_entity_poly.pdbx_strand_id
1 'polypeptide(L)'
;MGRPRYHEDGSLRSAGEDLNATGLTEYMWDVLYWTQGCIVAVCLFNDRAWWLWIVIPLYSVYAAYTTIMGVKKGFAGMGGGDAGQEADAPKSKTQMKKDKRGSSVKYR
;
A
#
# COMPACT_ATOMS: atom_id res chain seq x y z
N MET A 1 -22.86 3.55 -9.58
CA MET A 1 -21.76 4.05 -8.73
C MET A 1 -21.56 5.51 -9.03
N GLY A 2 -21.35 6.33 -8.00
CA GLY A 2 -21.12 7.79 -8.13
C GLY A 2 -22.34 8.68 -8.40
N ARG A 3 -23.55 8.12 -8.57
CA ARG A 3 -24.78 8.92 -8.75
C ARG A 3 -25.54 9.00 -7.42
N PRO A 4 -26.00 10.19 -7.00
CA PRO A 4 -26.77 10.31 -5.77
C PRO A 4 -28.08 9.53 -5.90
N ARG A 5 -28.40 8.74 -4.87
CA ARG A 5 -29.67 8.04 -4.71
C ARG A 5 -30.50 8.75 -3.68
N TYR A 6 -31.81 8.82 -3.93
CA TYR A 6 -32.77 9.48 -3.08
C TYR A 6 -33.83 8.48 -2.60
N HIS A 7 -34.45 8.78 -1.46
CA HIS A 7 -35.65 8.11 -0.97
C HIS A 7 -36.91 8.67 -1.66
N GLU A 8 -38.06 8.00 -1.51
CA GLU A 8 -39.33 8.44 -2.12
C GLU A 8 -39.84 9.78 -1.58
N ASP A 9 -39.41 10.17 -0.39
CA ASP A 9 -39.65 11.47 0.23
C ASP A 9 -38.70 12.57 -0.29
N GLY A 10 -37.80 12.25 -1.21
CA GLY A 10 -36.80 13.16 -1.77
C GLY A 10 -35.54 13.36 -0.91
N SER A 11 -35.42 12.69 0.25
CA SER A 11 -34.21 12.78 1.07
C SER A 11 -33.04 12.02 0.46
N LEU A 12 -31.81 12.53 0.66
CA LEU A 12 -30.60 11.93 0.11
C LEU A 12 -30.26 10.63 0.84
N ARG A 13 -30.26 9.51 0.10
CA ARG A 13 -29.96 8.17 0.62
C ARG A 13 -28.47 7.84 0.56
N SER A 14 -27.81 8.23 -0.52
CA SER A 14 -26.38 8.01 -0.74
C SER A 14 -25.90 9.00 -1.78
N ALA A 15 -24.84 9.77 -1.49
CA ALA A 15 -24.26 10.73 -2.43
C ALA A 15 -23.45 10.05 -3.56
N GLY A 16 -23.10 8.75 -3.39
CA GLY A 16 -22.09 8.06 -4.18
C GLY A 16 -20.69 8.13 -3.53
N GLU A 17 -19.79 7.22 -3.91
CA GLU A 17 -18.39 7.26 -3.48
C GLU A 17 -17.59 8.41 -4.11
N ASP A 18 -16.67 8.97 -3.32
CA ASP A 18 -15.71 9.99 -3.78
C ASP A 18 -14.60 9.35 -4.62
N LEU A 19 -14.40 9.90 -5.82
CA LEU A 19 -13.36 9.47 -6.74
C LEU A 19 -11.96 9.98 -6.33
N ASN A 20 -11.84 10.88 -5.36
CA ASN A 20 -10.56 11.35 -4.83
C ASN A 20 -10.24 10.77 -3.44
N ALA A 21 -10.97 9.73 -3.00
CA ALA A 21 -10.72 9.10 -1.72
C ALA A 21 -9.30 8.49 -1.66
N THR A 22 -8.61 8.70 -0.54
CA THR A 22 -7.27 8.14 -0.30
C THR A 22 -7.33 6.61 -0.16
N GLY A 23 -6.30 5.91 -0.64
CA GLY A 23 -6.20 4.45 -0.55
C GLY A 23 -6.58 3.73 -1.84
N LEU A 24 -7.71 2.99 -1.86
CA LEU A 24 -8.07 2.16 -3.03
C LEU A 24 -8.33 3.01 -4.27
N THR A 25 -9.07 4.11 -4.14
CA THR A 25 -9.42 4.95 -5.29
C THR A 25 -8.18 5.66 -5.85
N GLU A 26 -7.28 6.10 -4.99
CA GLU A 26 -5.96 6.62 -5.38
C GLU A 26 -5.15 5.56 -6.16
N TYR A 27 -5.11 4.31 -5.69
CA TYR A 27 -4.48 3.22 -6.42
C TYR A 27 -5.13 2.97 -7.79
N MET A 28 -6.45 3.09 -7.91
CA MET A 28 -7.14 2.98 -9.20
C MET A 28 -6.69 4.10 -10.16
N TRP A 29 -6.44 5.31 -9.65
CA TRP A 29 -5.86 6.40 -10.44
C TRP A 29 -4.43 6.10 -10.89
N ASP A 30 -3.59 5.49 -10.03
CA ASP A 30 -2.24 5.07 -10.43
C ASP A 30 -2.29 4.08 -11.60
N VAL A 31 -3.18 3.09 -11.57
CA VAL A 31 -3.37 2.12 -12.66
C VAL A 31 -3.81 2.84 -13.95
N LEU A 32 -4.72 3.81 -13.84
CA LEU A 32 -5.17 4.59 -14.98
C LEU A 32 -4.00 5.38 -15.58
N TYR A 33 -3.28 6.16 -14.76
CA TYR A 33 -2.16 6.98 -15.21
C TYR A 33 -1.03 6.13 -15.81
N TRP A 34 -0.74 4.98 -15.23
CA TRP A 34 0.24 4.04 -15.77
C TRP A 34 -0.17 3.54 -17.16
N THR A 35 -1.44 3.17 -17.31
CA THR A 35 -1.96 2.70 -18.60
C THR A 35 -1.93 3.80 -19.66
N GLN A 36 -2.31 5.03 -19.31
CA GLN A 36 -2.21 6.19 -20.22
C GLN A 36 -0.76 6.47 -20.60
N GLY A 37 0.17 6.41 -19.64
CA GLY A 37 1.60 6.53 -19.90
C GLY A 37 2.11 5.47 -20.88
N CYS A 38 1.70 4.21 -20.71
CA CYS A 38 2.01 3.13 -21.66
C CYS A 38 1.44 3.39 -23.05
N ILE A 39 0.20 3.88 -23.17
CA ILE A 39 -0.40 4.22 -24.47
C ILE A 39 0.41 5.31 -25.17
N VAL A 40 0.72 6.40 -24.46
CA VAL A 40 1.55 7.49 -25.00
C VAL A 40 2.94 6.96 -25.41
N ALA A 41 3.55 6.10 -24.59
CA ALA A 41 4.83 5.49 -24.91
C ALA A 41 4.76 4.61 -26.17
N VAL A 42 3.69 3.84 -26.36
CA VAL A 42 3.49 3.03 -27.58
C VAL A 42 3.32 3.93 -28.81
N CYS A 43 2.63 5.06 -28.69
CA CYS A 43 2.52 6.03 -29.80
C CYS A 43 3.89 6.61 -30.21
N LEU A 44 4.82 6.81 -29.26
CA LEU A 44 6.13 7.42 -29.51
C LEU A 44 7.22 6.41 -29.90
N PHE A 45 7.24 5.24 -29.23
CA PHE A 45 8.30 4.24 -29.32
C PHE A 45 7.83 2.94 -29.98
N ASN A 46 6.61 2.93 -30.53
CA ASN A 46 5.98 1.79 -31.19
C ASN A 46 5.83 0.59 -30.22
N ASP A 47 5.68 -0.63 -30.77
CA ASP A 47 5.43 -1.87 -30.01
C ASP A 47 6.45 -2.19 -28.90
N ARG A 48 7.64 -1.59 -28.93
CA ARG A 48 8.65 -1.82 -27.88
C ARG A 48 8.22 -1.30 -26.51
N ALA A 49 7.34 -0.30 -26.46
CA ALA A 49 6.87 0.26 -25.19
C ALA A 49 6.01 -0.70 -24.37
N TRP A 50 5.46 -1.77 -24.96
CA TRP A 50 4.75 -2.80 -24.22
C TRP A 50 5.62 -3.50 -23.17
N TRP A 51 6.95 -3.47 -23.33
CA TRP A 51 7.90 -4.01 -22.33
C TRP A 51 7.84 -3.30 -20.97
N LEU A 52 7.26 -2.09 -20.88
CA LEU A 52 7.02 -1.40 -19.60
C LEU A 52 6.17 -2.25 -18.64
N TRP A 53 5.31 -3.11 -19.16
CA TRP A 53 4.49 -4.00 -18.34
C TRP A 53 5.28 -5.05 -17.57
N ILE A 54 6.52 -5.37 -17.95
CA ILE A 54 7.36 -6.33 -17.23
C ILE A 54 7.80 -5.82 -15.85
N VAL A 55 7.77 -4.51 -15.62
CA VAL A 55 8.11 -3.95 -14.31
C VAL A 55 7.19 -4.50 -13.21
N ILE A 56 5.91 -4.75 -13.53
CA ILE A 56 4.91 -5.26 -12.58
C ILE A 56 5.24 -6.69 -12.14
N PRO A 57 5.32 -7.71 -13.01
CA PRO A 57 5.65 -9.06 -12.60
C PRO A 57 7.05 -9.15 -11.99
N LEU A 58 8.02 -8.36 -12.47
CA LEU A 58 9.36 -8.31 -11.87
C LEU A 58 9.29 -7.83 -10.41
N TYR A 59 8.58 -6.74 -10.16
CA TYR A 59 8.39 -6.24 -8.80
C TYR A 59 7.55 -7.18 -7.94
N SER A 60 6.52 -7.83 -8.49
CA SER A 60 5.73 -8.85 -7.78
C SER A 60 6.60 -10.03 -7.32
N VAL A 61 7.51 -10.51 -8.16
CA VAL A 61 8.48 -11.56 -7.79
C VAL A 61 9.42 -11.06 -6.70
N TYR A 62 9.95 -9.85 -6.83
CA TYR A 62 10.80 -9.24 -5.80
C TYR A 62 10.09 -9.09 -4.46
N ALA A 63 8.87 -8.52 -4.44
CA ALA A 63 8.07 -8.32 -3.24
C ALA A 63 7.67 -9.65 -2.59
N ALA A 64 7.30 -10.65 -3.39
CA ALA A 64 7.04 -12.00 -2.89
C ALA A 64 8.30 -12.62 -2.26
N TYR A 65 9.45 -12.48 -2.93
CA TYR A 65 10.73 -12.99 -2.44
C TYR A 65 11.12 -12.33 -1.09
N THR A 66 11.06 -11.01 -0.99
CA THR A 66 11.40 -10.29 0.25
C THR A 66 10.42 -10.61 1.38
N THR A 67 9.13 -10.75 1.07
CA THR A 67 8.12 -11.15 2.06
C THR A 67 8.38 -12.55 2.59
N ILE A 68 8.61 -13.53 1.72
CA ILE A 68 8.89 -14.93 2.12
C ILE A 68 10.19 -15.00 2.93
N MET A 69 11.24 -14.30 2.49
CA MET A 69 12.52 -14.28 3.20
C MET A 69 12.40 -13.57 4.56
N GLY A 70 11.62 -12.50 4.64
CA GLY A 70 11.31 -11.79 5.88
C GLY A 70 10.54 -12.66 6.87
N VAL A 71 9.52 -13.38 6.42
CA VAL A 71 8.76 -14.33 7.26
C VAL A 71 9.66 -15.48 7.74
N LYS A 72 10.52 -16.02 6.86
CA LYS A 72 11.49 -17.06 7.25
C LYS A 72 12.48 -16.57 8.29
N LYS A 73 13.02 -15.35 8.14
CA LYS A 73 13.90 -14.72 9.14
C LYS A 73 13.16 -14.45 10.46
N GLY A 74 11.92 -13.97 10.40
CA GLY A 74 11.09 -13.72 11.59
C GLY A 74 10.74 -14.99 12.37
N PHE A 75 10.46 -16.10 11.66
CA PHE A 75 10.22 -17.40 12.29
C PHE A 75 11.52 -18.07 12.79
N ALA A 76 12.63 -17.95 12.06
CA ALA A 76 13.93 -18.47 12.49
C ALA A 76 14.50 -17.71 13.71
N GLY A 77 14.28 -16.39 13.79
CA GLY A 77 14.62 -15.56 14.95
C GLY A 77 13.74 -15.78 16.18
N MET A 78 12.66 -16.55 16.05
CA MET A 78 11.79 -16.91 17.18
C MET A 78 12.17 -18.27 17.82
N GLY A 79 13.15 -18.98 17.24
CA GLY A 79 13.67 -20.27 17.73
C GLY A 79 15.11 -20.25 18.25
N GLY A 80 15.80 -19.11 18.21
CA GLY A 80 17.17 -18.96 18.70
C GLY A 80 17.46 -17.51 19.08
N GLY A 81 17.91 -17.30 20.32
CA GLY A 81 18.12 -15.98 20.90
C GLY A 81 19.05 -15.07 20.10
N ASP A 82 18.65 -13.79 20.07
CA ASP A 82 19.41 -12.56 19.91
C ASP A 82 20.65 -12.55 18.99
N ALA A 83 20.52 -11.85 17.84
CA ALA A 83 21.45 -10.80 17.41
C ALA A 83 21.07 -10.22 16.02
N GLY A 84 20.55 -8.99 16.03
CA GLY A 84 20.85 -7.95 15.04
C GLY A 84 20.49 -8.17 13.56
N GLN A 85 19.30 -7.75 13.16
CA GLN A 85 19.09 -7.03 11.89
C GLN A 85 17.78 -6.25 11.95
N GLU A 86 17.85 -5.07 12.58
CA GLU A 86 16.86 -4.00 12.42
C GLU A 86 16.86 -3.56 10.95
N ALA A 87 15.87 -4.02 10.19
CA ALA A 87 15.44 -3.27 9.03
C ALA A 87 14.69 -2.03 9.57
N ASP A 88 15.30 -0.87 9.37
CA ASP A 88 14.80 0.45 9.76
C ASP A 88 13.45 0.72 9.08
N ALA A 89 12.37 0.26 9.70
CA ALA A 89 11.04 0.76 9.43
C ALA A 89 10.90 2.07 10.21
N PRO A 90 10.58 3.22 9.57
CA PRO A 90 10.46 4.48 10.28
C PRO A 90 9.37 4.36 11.35
N LYS A 91 9.80 4.29 12.63
CA LYS A 91 8.88 4.23 13.77
C LYS A 91 7.92 5.42 13.68
N SER A 92 6.62 5.14 13.67
CA SER A 92 5.63 6.21 13.68
C SER A 92 5.83 7.08 14.92
N LYS A 93 5.58 8.39 14.79
CA LYS A 93 5.74 9.38 15.88
C LYS A 93 4.96 8.97 17.16
N THR A 94 3.92 8.15 17.01
CA THR A 94 3.13 7.57 18.11
C THR A 94 3.87 6.47 18.86
N GLN A 95 4.60 5.60 18.15
CA GLN A 95 5.44 4.56 18.76
C GLN A 95 6.58 5.19 19.57
N MET A 96 7.25 6.20 19.02
CA MET A 96 8.31 6.94 19.72
C MET A 96 7.82 7.66 20.98
N LYS A 97 6.57 8.15 20.99
CA LYS A 97 5.96 8.78 22.17
C LYS A 97 5.59 7.76 23.25
N LYS A 98 5.19 6.55 22.87
CA LYS A 98 4.93 5.46 23.82
C LYS A 98 6.23 4.93 24.43
N ASP A 99 7.28 4.77 23.63
CA ASP A 99 8.61 4.36 24.10
C ASP A 99 9.21 5.39 25.07
N LYS A 100 9.12 6.70 24.76
CA LYS A 100 9.57 7.77 25.67
C LYS A 100 8.73 7.90 26.95
N ARG A 101 7.50 7.38 26.95
CA ARG A 101 6.61 7.45 28.12
C ARG A 101 6.76 6.27 29.07
N GLY A 102 7.80 5.43 28.89
CA GLY A 102 8.32 4.49 29.88
C GLY A 102 7.22 3.89 30.74
N SER A 103 6.52 2.89 30.20
CA SER A 103 5.35 2.26 30.82
C SER A 103 5.66 1.82 32.26
N SER A 104 5.34 2.69 33.22
CA SER A 104 5.30 2.41 34.63
C SER A 104 3.95 2.85 35.16
N VAL A 105 2.91 2.12 34.75
CA VAL A 105 1.64 2.18 35.49
C VAL A 105 1.85 1.37 36.77
N LYS A 106 2.33 2.07 37.80
CA LYS A 106 2.42 1.52 39.16
C LYS A 106 1.00 1.54 39.73
N TYR A 107 0.32 0.40 39.71
CA TYR A 107 -0.90 0.22 40.49
C TYR A 107 -0.54 0.29 41.98
N ARG A 108 -1.24 1.14 42.72
CA ARG A 108 -1.31 1.16 44.19
C ARG A 108 -2.72 0.79 44.58
#